data_AF-A0A2P4PQU9-F1
#
_entry.id   AF-A0A2P4PQU9-F1
#
_cell.length_a   1.000
_cell.length_b   1.000
_cell.length_c   1.000
_cell.angle_alpha   90.00
_cell.angle_beta   90.00
_cell.angle_gamma   90.00
#
_symmetry.space_group_name_H-M   'P 1'
#
loop_
_entity.id
_entity.type
_entity.pdbx_description
1 polymer ?
#
loop_
_entity_poly.entity_id
_entity_poly.type
_entity_poly.pdbx_seq_one_letter_code
_entity_poly.pdbx_strand_id
1 'polypeptide(L)'
;MSSQDIECSKHSRYLKNEFINWTSGNERIDDFIQEMQLKVENTIFEWIPYSQFNEIKETGKNNFMTIYSAIWKNDPLHYNNWGDEYMSNSNKVVALKILHNLQNPVEFVINEVKRYSTKNESFLMLYGISQSPDTDDYILVQNNSINLTNWTSGNEQIDDFIQERQLKINKQNDVVFEWIPYSQFNEINKIGKNSFMTVYSAIWKDGPLRYVGDYTRDSNKEVVLKLLHNSQNSVEFIINEAKKYSTKNESFHILYGISQCTDTKDCILVQNNSITLTNWISGNEKIDVFIQEMQLEIKDHHDVAFEWIPYSQFNEIKETDKNSSITVNSAIWKNGPLYWNIRHEEYIRDPNKEVALKCLHNSQNPESLVSEV
;
A
#
# COMPACT_ATOMS: atom_id res chain seq x y z
N MET A 1 -5.61 8.06 -40.30
CA MET A 1 -5.54 7.07 -39.22
C MET A 1 -4.25 7.32 -38.47
N SER A 2 -4.31 7.50 -37.15
CA SER A 2 -3.11 7.69 -36.33
C SER A 2 -2.32 6.36 -36.23
N SER A 3 -1.04 6.39 -35.87
CA SER A 3 -0.26 5.16 -35.61
C SER A 3 -0.95 4.27 -34.58
N GLN A 4 -1.58 4.86 -33.57
CA GLN A 4 -2.33 4.17 -32.52
C GLN A 4 -3.56 3.42 -33.06
N ASP A 5 -4.26 3.98 -34.06
CA ASP A 5 -5.40 3.31 -34.70
C ASP A 5 -4.97 2.10 -35.56
N ILE A 6 -3.77 2.14 -36.13
CA ILE A 6 -3.21 1.06 -36.96
C ILE A 6 -2.69 -0.08 -36.08
N GLU A 7 -2.04 0.25 -34.96
CA GLU A 7 -1.52 -0.69 -33.96
C GLU A 7 -2.65 -1.47 -33.27
N CYS A 8 -3.72 -0.76 -32.86
CA CYS A 8 -4.94 -1.36 -32.33
C CYS A 8 -5.64 -2.29 -33.35
N SER A 9 -5.59 -1.96 -34.65
CA SER A 9 -6.15 -2.79 -35.73
C SER A 9 -5.37 -4.09 -35.99
N LYS A 10 -4.04 -4.08 -35.82
CA LYS A 10 -3.19 -5.28 -35.99
C LYS A 10 -3.31 -6.22 -34.79
N HIS A 11 -3.27 -5.68 -33.56
CA HIS A 11 -3.46 -6.43 -32.32
C HIS A 11 -4.80 -7.18 -32.32
N SER A 12 -5.89 -6.48 -32.67
CA SER A 12 -7.23 -7.08 -32.80
C SER A 12 -7.32 -8.19 -33.86
N ARG A 13 -6.53 -8.12 -34.93
CA ARG A 13 -6.53 -9.14 -36.00
C ARG A 13 -5.72 -10.39 -35.60
N TYR A 14 -4.63 -10.24 -34.85
CA TYR A 14 -3.86 -11.37 -34.33
C TYR A 14 -4.65 -12.17 -33.31
N LEU A 15 -5.24 -11.50 -32.31
CA LEU A 15 -6.08 -12.14 -31.29
C LEU A 15 -7.21 -12.96 -31.93
N LYS A 16 -7.84 -12.41 -32.99
CA LYS A 16 -8.88 -13.11 -33.76
C LYS A 16 -8.48 -14.45 -34.35
N ASN A 17 -7.21 -14.63 -34.69
CA ASN A 17 -6.70 -15.87 -35.27
C ASN A 17 -6.24 -16.89 -34.21
N GLU A 18 -5.77 -16.42 -33.05
CA GLU A 18 -5.27 -17.27 -31.97
C GLU A 18 -6.36 -17.76 -30.99
N PHE A 19 -7.57 -17.18 -31.01
CA PHE A 19 -8.69 -17.62 -30.14
C PHE A 19 -8.99 -19.12 -30.22
N ILE A 20 -8.69 -19.78 -31.35
CA ILE A 20 -8.91 -21.21 -31.54
C ILE A 20 -7.94 -22.07 -30.70
N ASN A 21 -6.80 -21.51 -30.29
CA ASN A 21 -5.72 -22.24 -29.60
C ASN A 21 -5.79 -22.16 -28.06
N TRP A 22 -6.66 -21.34 -27.49
CA TRP A 22 -6.70 -21.03 -26.04
C TRP A 22 -8.02 -21.41 -25.37
N THR A 23 -8.57 -22.57 -25.71
CA THR A 23 -9.83 -23.03 -25.10
C THR A 23 -9.56 -23.77 -23.79
N SER A 24 -10.28 -23.36 -22.75
CA SER A 24 -10.31 -24.04 -21.44
C SER A 24 -11.20 -25.28 -21.44
N GLY A 25 -12.06 -25.42 -22.46
CA GLY A 25 -13.14 -26.39 -22.47
C GLY A 25 -14.38 -25.93 -21.69
N ASN A 26 -14.37 -24.70 -21.15
CA ASN A 26 -15.50 -24.05 -20.49
C ASN A 26 -15.87 -22.76 -21.22
N GLU A 27 -17.01 -22.78 -21.92
CA GLU A 27 -17.50 -21.66 -22.75
C GLU A 27 -17.54 -20.32 -21.99
N ARG A 28 -17.96 -20.33 -20.72
CA ARG A 28 -18.03 -19.09 -19.91
C ARG A 28 -16.66 -18.50 -19.60
N ILE A 29 -15.65 -19.35 -19.39
CA ILE A 29 -14.27 -18.90 -19.16
C ILE A 29 -13.67 -18.41 -20.48
N ASP A 30 -13.91 -19.14 -21.56
CA ASP A 30 -13.40 -18.79 -22.89
C ASP A 30 -13.97 -17.44 -23.36
N ASP A 31 -15.28 -17.21 -23.17
CA ASP A 31 -15.93 -15.93 -23.44
C ASP A 31 -15.35 -14.79 -22.59
N PHE A 32 -15.11 -15.05 -21.30
CA PHE A 32 -14.53 -14.06 -20.40
C PHE A 32 -13.08 -13.70 -20.76
N ILE A 33 -12.27 -14.69 -21.15
CA ILE A 33 -10.91 -14.45 -21.65
C ILE A 33 -10.96 -13.54 -22.87
N GLN A 34 -11.86 -13.81 -23.83
CA GLN A 34 -12.05 -12.94 -24.99
C GLN A 34 -12.43 -11.51 -24.58
N GLU A 35 -13.36 -11.35 -23.63
CA GLU A 35 -13.71 -10.02 -23.11
C GLU A 35 -12.52 -9.29 -22.48
N MET A 36 -11.64 -10.00 -21.78
CA MET A 36 -10.44 -9.42 -21.17
C MET A 36 -9.42 -9.02 -22.23
N GLN A 37 -9.16 -9.86 -23.23
CA GLN A 37 -8.23 -9.56 -24.31
C GLN A 37 -8.61 -8.32 -25.12
N LEU A 38 -9.90 -7.99 -25.22
CA LEU A 38 -10.36 -6.74 -25.85
C LEU A 38 -10.10 -5.48 -25.01
N LYS A 39 -9.78 -5.64 -23.72
CA LYS A 39 -9.57 -4.54 -22.76
C LYS A 39 -8.09 -4.26 -22.46
N VAL A 40 -7.19 -5.22 -22.72
CA VAL A 40 -5.77 -5.07 -22.36
C VAL A 40 -4.99 -4.51 -23.56
N GLU A 41 -4.05 -3.60 -23.27
CA GLU A 41 -3.28 -2.90 -24.31
C GLU A 41 -2.03 -3.67 -24.75
N ASN A 42 -1.22 -4.21 -23.81
CA ASN A 42 0.08 -4.80 -24.16
C ASN A 42 0.26 -6.28 -23.77
N THR A 43 -0.27 -6.70 -22.62
CA THR A 43 -0.09 -8.08 -22.11
C THR A 43 -1.32 -8.92 -22.43
N ILE A 44 -1.16 -10.01 -23.16
CA ILE A 44 -2.29 -10.88 -23.50
C ILE A 44 -2.74 -11.64 -22.24
N PHE A 45 -4.02 -11.53 -21.90
CA PHE A 45 -4.66 -12.36 -20.88
C PHE A 45 -5.19 -13.64 -21.54
N GLU A 46 -4.69 -14.82 -21.19
CA GLU A 46 -5.02 -16.06 -21.92
C GLU A 46 -5.35 -17.26 -21.01
N TRP A 47 -5.83 -18.34 -21.62
CA TRP A 47 -5.85 -19.65 -20.98
C TRP A 47 -4.47 -20.29 -21.07
N ILE A 48 -3.90 -20.68 -19.93
CA ILE A 48 -2.55 -21.24 -19.87
C ILE A 48 -2.65 -22.71 -19.44
N PRO A 49 -2.30 -23.68 -20.31
CA PRO A 49 -2.31 -25.08 -19.93
C PRO A 49 -1.37 -25.35 -18.74
N TYR A 50 -1.83 -26.09 -17.73
CA TYR A 50 -1.05 -26.34 -16.51
C TYR A 50 0.33 -26.97 -16.79
N SER A 51 0.43 -27.79 -17.85
CA SER A 51 1.68 -28.43 -18.30
C SER A 51 2.79 -27.46 -18.71
N GLN A 52 2.47 -26.17 -18.87
CA GLN A 52 3.44 -25.11 -19.17
C GLN A 52 4.27 -24.70 -17.95
N PHE A 53 3.85 -25.06 -16.74
CA PHE A 53 4.55 -24.70 -15.50
C PHE A 53 5.54 -25.79 -15.04
N ASN A 54 6.69 -25.35 -14.57
CA ASN A 54 7.78 -26.16 -14.01
C ASN A 54 8.21 -25.61 -12.65
N GLU A 55 8.97 -26.41 -11.89
CA GLU A 55 9.61 -25.98 -10.64
C GLU A 55 8.63 -25.31 -9.66
N ILE A 56 7.42 -25.88 -9.58
CA ILE A 56 6.32 -25.35 -8.77
C ILE A 56 6.66 -25.51 -7.28
N LYS A 57 6.72 -24.41 -6.55
CA LYS A 57 7.05 -24.36 -5.12
C LYS A 57 6.04 -23.52 -4.36
N GLU A 58 5.46 -24.07 -3.29
CA GLU A 58 4.54 -23.33 -2.41
C GLU A 58 5.28 -22.18 -1.73
N THR A 59 4.68 -20.98 -1.80
CA THR A 59 5.22 -19.75 -1.18
C THR A 59 4.33 -19.20 -0.09
N GLY A 60 3.04 -19.56 -0.07
CA GLY A 60 2.13 -19.19 1.00
C GLY A 60 0.78 -19.88 0.87
N LYS A 61 0.13 -20.14 2.00
CA LYS A 61 -1.15 -20.85 2.07
C LYS A 61 -2.02 -20.29 3.18
N ASN A 62 -3.31 -20.15 2.90
CA ASN A 62 -4.35 -19.96 3.89
C ASN A 62 -5.55 -20.88 3.58
N ASN A 63 -6.69 -20.66 4.25
CA ASN A 63 -7.85 -21.54 4.14
C ASN A 63 -8.55 -21.50 2.76
N PHE A 64 -8.38 -20.42 1.99
CA PHE A 64 -9.10 -20.18 0.73
C PHE A 64 -8.17 -20.22 -0.47
N MET A 65 -6.86 -20.17 -0.24
CA MET A 65 -5.91 -19.97 -1.31
C MET A 65 -4.54 -20.55 -1.01
N THR A 66 -3.86 -20.99 -2.06
CA THR A 66 -2.43 -21.29 -2.01
C THR A 66 -1.72 -20.60 -3.16
N ILE A 67 -0.58 -19.99 -2.86
CA ILE A 67 0.28 -19.37 -3.84
C ILE A 67 1.51 -20.23 -4.02
N TYR A 68 1.87 -20.44 -5.28
CA TYR A 68 3.10 -21.08 -5.69
C TYR A 68 3.93 -20.11 -6.53
N SER A 69 5.25 -20.26 -6.47
CA SER A 69 6.16 -19.77 -7.49
C SER A 69 6.39 -20.88 -8.50
N ALA A 70 6.40 -20.55 -9.79
CA ALA A 70 6.65 -21.50 -10.86
C ALA A 70 7.42 -20.86 -12.01
N ILE A 71 8.13 -21.68 -12.79
CA ILE A 71 8.71 -21.29 -14.05
C ILE A 71 7.72 -21.59 -15.18
N TRP A 72 7.28 -20.57 -15.90
CA TRP A 72 6.48 -20.70 -17.12
C TRP A 72 7.41 -20.84 -18.34
N LYS A 73 7.32 -21.97 -19.05
CA LYS A 73 8.23 -22.36 -20.15
C LYS A 73 8.11 -21.52 -21.42
N ASN A 74 6.96 -20.91 -21.66
CA ASN A 74 6.64 -20.15 -22.87
C ASN A 74 6.02 -18.82 -22.43
N ASP A 75 6.86 -17.84 -22.07
CA ASP A 75 6.50 -16.48 -21.61
C ASP A 75 5.22 -15.92 -22.27
N PRO A 76 4.39 -15.10 -21.59
CA PRO A 76 3.22 -14.52 -22.24
C PRO A 76 3.67 -13.72 -23.44
N LEU A 77 2.96 -13.91 -24.56
CA LEU A 77 3.20 -13.19 -25.79
C LEU A 77 3.08 -11.68 -25.50
N HIS A 78 4.20 -10.96 -25.61
CA HIS A 78 4.23 -9.50 -25.50
C HIS A 78 4.39 -8.89 -26.88
N TYR A 79 3.57 -7.87 -27.17
CA TYR A 79 3.66 -7.15 -28.42
C TYR A 79 4.88 -6.22 -28.40
N ASN A 80 5.81 -6.40 -29.33
CA ASN A 80 6.96 -5.52 -29.45
C ASN A 80 6.66 -4.39 -30.46
N ASN A 81 6.50 -3.17 -29.96
CA ASN A 81 6.22 -1.98 -30.77
C ASN A 81 7.34 -1.65 -31.79
N TRP A 82 8.56 -2.15 -31.59
CA TRP A 82 9.68 -1.93 -32.52
C TRP A 82 9.79 -2.98 -33.62
N GLY A 83 9.16 -4.15 -33.45
CA GLY A 83 9.33 -5.30 -34.34
C GLY A 83 8.09 -5.71 -35.14
N ASP A 84 6.89 -5.19 -34.82
CA ASP A 84 5.61 -5.65 -35.41
C ASP A 84 5.38 -7.17 -35.22
N GLU A 85 5.98 -7.79 -34.19
CA GLU A 85 5.94 -9.23 -33.91
C GLU A 85 5.78 -9.51 -32.41
N TYR A 86 5.11 -10.62 -32.08
CA TYR A 86 5.09 -11.17 -30.71
C TYR A 86 6.36 -11.96 -30.48
N MET A 87 7.11 -11.59 -29.44
CA MET A 87 8.32 -12.31 -29.05
C MET A 87 8.01 -13.19 -27.83
N SER A 88 8.38 -14.47 -27.88
CA SER A 88 8.52 -15.33 -26.71
C SER A 88 10.02 -15.46 -26.44
N ASN A 89 10.51 -14.88 -25.35
CA ASN A 89 11.91 -15.00 -24.99
C ASN A 89 12.05 -15.29 -23.50
N SER A 90 12.51 -16.51 -23.23
CA SER A 90 12.94 -17.05 -21.94
C SER A 90 11.85 -17.45 -20.94
N ASN A 91 12.20 -18.45 -20.14
CA ASN A 91 11.45 -18.91 -18.99
C ASN A 91 11.20 -17.75 -18.01
N LYS A 92 9.96 -17.57 -17.57
CA LYS A 92 9.60 -16.52 -16.60
C LYS A 92 9.13 -17.09 -15.27
N VAL A 93 9.57 -16.48 -14.19
CA VAL A 93 9.04 -16.78 -12.85
C VAL A 93 7.69 -16.10 -12.69
N VAL A 94 6.65 -16.88 -12.43
CA VAL A 94 5.28 -16.43 -12.20
C VAL A 94 4.78 -16.88 -10.83
N ALA A 95 3.74 -16.21 -10.35
CA ALA A 95 2.97 -16.67 -9.21
C ALA A 95 1.69 -17.36 -9.68
N LEU A 96 1.43 -18.56 -9.16
CA LEU A 96 0.22 -19.33 -9.36
C LEU A 96 -0.65 -19.21 -8.12
N LYS A 97 -1.75 -18.47 -8.22
CA LYS A 97 -2.71 -18.23 -7.14
C LYS A 97 -3.89 -19.21 -7.30
N ILE A 98 -3.85 -20.32 -6.56
CA ILE A 98 -4.87 -21.38 -6.57
C ILE A 98 -5.98 -21.03 -5.59
N LEU A 99 -7.22 -20.96 -6.06
CA LEU A 99 -8.39 -20.58 -5.27
C LEU A 99 -9.15 -21.85 -4.87
N HIS A 100 -9.12 -22.20 -3.57
CA HIS A 100 -9.67 -23.45 -3.05
C HIS A 100 -11.17 -23.35 -2.80
N ASN A 101 -11.91 -24.32 -3.34
CA ASN A 101 -13.31 -24.63 -3.05
C ASN A 101 -14.31 -23.46 -3.12
N LEU A 102 -14.99 -23.38 -4.26
CA LEU A 102 -16.00 -22.38 -4.50
C LEU A 102 -17.26 -23.09 -4.99
N GLN A 103 -18.36 -22.86 -4.28
CA GLN A 103 -19.68 -23.40 -4.62
C GLN A 103 -20.13 -23.03 -6.05
N ASN A 104 -19.46 -22.04 -6.66
CA ASN A 104 -19.55 -21.62 -8.06
C ASN A 104 -18.16 -21.12 -8.54
N PRO A 105 -17.26 -22.03 -8.97
CA PRO A 105 -15.85 -21.71 -9.19
C PRO A 105 -15.61 -20.81 -10.40
N VAL A 106 -16.42 -20.97 -11.45
CA VAL A 106 -16.37 -20.14 -12.67
C VAL A 106 -16.74 -18.69 -12.36
N GLU A 107 -17.84 -18.46 -11.65
CA GLU A 107 -18.25 -17.08 -11.33
C GLU A 107 -17.28 -16.40 -10.37
N PHE A 108 -16.77 -17.15 -9.40
CA PHE A 108 -15.79 -16.62 -8.46
C PHE A 108 -14.49 -16.23 -9.15
N VAL A 109 -13.89 -17.09 -9.99
CA VAL A 109 -12.64 -16.76 -10.67
C VAL A 109 -12.81 -15.54 -11.59
N ILE A 110 -13.96 -15.43 -12.28
CA ILE A 110 -14.30 -14.26 -13.10
C ILE A 110 -14.37 -13.00 -12.25
N ASN A 111 -15.06 -13.06 -11.11
CA ASN A 111 -15.20 -11.91 -10.21
C ASN A 111 -13.87 -11.51 -9.59
N GLU A 112 -13.01 -12.49 -9.27
CA GLU A 112 -11.68 -12.25 -8.74
C GLU A 112 -10.78 -11.57 -9.78
N VAL A 113 -10.76 -12.05 -11.04
CA VAL A 113 -10.01 -11.42 -12.13
C VAL A 113 -10.46 -9.98 -12.37
N LYS A 114 -11.77 -9.70 -12.28
CA LYS A 114 -12.32 -8.35 -12.48
C LYS A 114 -11.82 -7.32 -11.46
N ARG A 115 -11.23 -7.74 -10.33
CA ARG A 115 -10.64 -6.83 -9.33
C ARG A 115 -9.29 -6.28 -9.76
N TYR A 116 -8.62 -6.93 -10.71
CA TYR A 116 -7.30 -6.54 -11.19
C TYR A 116 -7.39 -5.39 -12.20
N SER A 117 -6.38 -4.52 -12.16
CA SER A 117 -6.23 -3.45 -13.14
C SER A 117 -5.82 -4.03 -14.49
N THR A 118 -6.46 -3.59 -15.57
CA THR A 118 -6.08 -3.91 -16.95
C THR A 118 -5.05 -2.94 -17.53
N LYS A 119 -4.61 -1.95 -16.73
CA LYS A 119 -3.59 -0.97 -17.15
C LYS A 119 -2.21 -1.62 -17.20
N ASN A 120 -1.40 -1.16 -18.14
CA ASN A 120 0.02 -1.48 -18.19
C ASN A 120 0.73 -1.04 -16.89
N GLU A 121 1.76 -1.80 -16.50
CA GLU A 121 2.65 -1.50 -15.36
C GLU A 121 2.01 -1.59 -13.95
N SER A 122 0.88 -2.29 -13.80
CA SER A 122 0.31 -2.58 -12.49
C SER A 122 1.25 -3.41 -11.60
N PHE A 123 1.18 -3.22 -10.28
CA PHE A 123 1.97 -4.01 -9.33
C PHE A 123 1.67 -5.51 -9.43
N LEU A 124 0.38 -5.86 -9.51
CA LEU A 124 -0.12 -7.22 -9.76
C LEU A 124 -0.66 -7.31 -11.18
N MET A 125 0.14 -7.89 -12.08
CA MET A 125 -0.21 -8.09 -13.48
C MET A 125 -0.71 -9.52 -13.68
N LEU A 126 -1.92 -9.69 -14.20
CA LEU A 126 -2.45 -10.99 -14.59
C LEU A 126 -2.04 -11.35 -16.02
N TYR A 127 -1.60 -12.59 -16.19
CA TYR A 127 -1.31 -13.19 -17.50
C TYR A 127 -2.43 -14.10 -17.98
N GLY A 128 -3.20 -14.68 -17.06
CA GLY A 128 -4.23 -15.61 -17.49
C GLY A 128 -4.83 -16.45 -16.39
N ILE A 129 -5.62 -17.42 -16.84
CA ILE A 129 -6.25 -18.45 -16.03
C ILE A 129 -5.67 -19.81 -16.43
N SER A 130 -5.44 -20.65 -15.44
CA SER A 130 -5.15 -22.07 -15.62
C SER A 130 -6.08 -22.89 -14.72
N GLN A 131 -5.98 -24.20 -14.79
CA GLN A 131 -6.72 -25.11 -13.92
C GLN A 131 -5.82 -26.26 -13.49
N SER A 132 -5.88 -26.59 -12.21
CA SER A 132 -5.18 -27.72 -11.62
C SER A 132 -5.76 -29.03 -12.18
N PRO A 133 -4.95 -29.90 -12.82
CA PRO A 133 -5.44 -31.19 -13.33
C PRO A 133 -5.81 -32.17 -12.20
N ASP A 134 -5.31 -31.94 -10.99
CA ASP A 134 -5.49 -32.85 -9.85
C ASP A 134 -6.69 -32.47 -8.98
N THR A 135 -7.05 -31.18 -8.93
CA THR A 135 -8.07 -30.66 -8.01
C THR A 135 -9.23 -29.95 -8.71
N ASP A 136 -9.14 -29.74 -10.02
CA ASP A 136 -10.06 -28.92 -10.82
C ASP A 136 -10.18 -27.45 -10.36
N ASP A 137 -9.35 -27.01 -9.41
CA ASP A 137 -9.32 -25.63 -8.94
C ASP A 137 -8.75 -24.71 -10.02
N TYR A 138 -9.37 -23.54 -10.18
CA TYR A 138 -8.85 -22.50 -11.05
C TYR A 138 -7.63 -21.82 -10.41
N ILE A 139 -6.70 -21.45 -11.28
CA ILE A 139 -5.42 -20.85 -10.94
C ILE A 139 -5.34 -19.51 -11.66
N LEU A 140 -5.11 -18.44 -10.92
CA LEU A 140 -4.74 -17.15 -11.51
C LEU A 140 -3.23 -17.11 -11.69
N VAL A 141 -2.79 -16.81 -12.92
CA VAL A 141 -1.38 -16.72 -13.28
C VAL A 141 -1.01 -15.24 -13.34
N GLN A 142 -0.07 -14.83 -12.49
CA GLN A 142 0.31 -13.42 -12.37
C GLN A 142 1.83 -13.24 -12.24
N ASN A 143 2.29 -11.99 -12.32
CA ASN A 143 3.68 -11.66 -12.07
C ASN A 143 4.15 -12.08 -10.67
N ASN A 144 5.46 -12.26 -10.52
CA ASN A 144 6.05 -12.77 -9.27
C ASN A 144 5.99 -11.76 -8.10
N SER A 145 5.46 -10.54 -8.32
CA SER A 145 5.38 -9.47 -7.31
C SER A 145 4.72 -9.92 -6.00
N ILE A 146 3.67 -10.75 -6.07
CA ILE A 146 3.00 -11.24 -4.85
C ILE A 146 3.92 -12.11 -3.98
N ASN A 147 4.85 -12.86 -4.59
CA ASN A 147 5.83 -13.68 -3.89
C ASN A 147 6.94 -12.85 -3.24
N LEU A 148 7.08 -11.58 -3.63
CA LEU A 148 8.00 -10.64 -2.99
C LEU A 148 7.44 -10.08 -1.69
N THR A 149 6.12 -10.18 -1.48
CA THR A 149 5.42 -9.67 -0.28
C THR A 149 5.03 -10.78 0.67
N ASN A 150 5.09 -10.51 1.96
CA ASN A 150 4.42 -11.33 2.95
C ASN A 150 2.94 -10.92 2.98
N TRP A 151 2.05 -11.74 2.41
CA TRP A 151 0.62 -11.41 2.33
C TRP A 151 -0.26 -12.26 3.25
N THR A 152 0.26 -13.36 3.83
CA THR A 152 -0.48 -14.22 4.77
C THR A 152 -0.18 -13.84 6.21
N SER A 153 -1.20 -13.35 6.90
CA SER A 153 -1.23 -13.13 8.35
C SER A 153 -1.78 -14.32 9.13
N GLY A 154 -2.47 -15.23 8.43
CA GLY A 154 -3.30 -16.27 9.05
C GLY A 154 -4.70 -15.78 9.46
N ASN A 155 -5.02 -14.51 9.18
CA ASN A 155 -6.35 -13.94 9.32
C ASN A 155 -6.88 -13.51 7.94
N GLU A 156 -7.94 -14.17 7.48
CA GLU A 156 -8.56 -13.93 6.16
C GLU A 156 -8.90 -12.46 5.91
N GLN A 157 -9.48 -11.76 6.89
CA GLN A 157 -9.89 -10.36 6.71
C GLN A 157 -8.68 -9.43 6.52
N ILE A 158 -7.57 -9.72 7.18
CA ILE A 158 -6.32 -8.95 7.01
C ILE A 158 -5.71 -9.28 5.65
N ASP A 159 -5.64 -10.56 5.28
CA ASP A 159 -5.07 -11.02 4.01
C ASP A 159 -5.85 -10.42 2.82
N ASP A 160 -7.18 -10.39 2.91
CA ASP A 160 -8.05 -9.79 1.91
C ASP A 160 -7.86 -8.27 1.83
N PHE A 161 -7.77 -7.59 2.97
CA PHE A 161 -7.50 -6.15 3.01
C PHE A 161 -6.13 -5.80 2.41
N ILE A 162 -5.10 -6.61 2.68
CA ILE A 162 -3.77 -6.44 2.08
C ILE A 162 -3.87 -6.56 0.55
N GLN A 163 -4.53 -7.61 0.05
CA GLN A 163 -4.73 -7.80 -1.39
C GLN A 163 -5.52 -6.65 -2.01
N GLU A 164 -6.58 -6.17 -1.36
CA GLU A 164 -7.33 -5.00 -1.83
C GLU A 164 -6.47 -3.75 -1.95
N ARG A 165 -5.53 -3.53 -1.03
CA ARG A 165 -4.59 -2.41 -1.08
C ARG A 165 -3.59 -2.58 -2.23
N GLN A 166 -3.04 -3.79 -2.39
CA GLN A 166 -2.09 -4.11 -3.45
C GLN A 166 -2.69 -3.99 -4.86
N LEU A 167 -3.95 -4.39 -5.04
CA LEU A 167 -4.68 -4.26 -6.32
C LEU A 167 -4.94 -2.80 -6.72
N LYS A 168 -4.94 -1.87 -5.76
CA LYS A 168 -5.14 -0.43 -5.98
C LYS A 168 -3.85 0.34 -6.28
N ILE A 169 -2.69 -0.33 -6.27
CA ILE A 169 -1.40 0.27 -6.61
C ILE A 169 -1.41 0.65 -8.10
N ASN A 170 -1.21 1.93 -8.40
CA ASN A 170 -1.32 2.46 -9.76
C ASN A 170 0.04 2.84 -10.36
N LYS A 171 1.03 3.19 -9.53
CA LYS A 171 2.39 3.54 -9.95
C LYS A 171 3.38 2.58 -9.32
N GLN A 172 4.48 2.30 -10.03
CA GLN A 172 5.57 1.44 -9.53
C GLN A 172 6.20 1.97 -8.23
N ASN A 173 6.18 3.29 -8.02
CA ASN A 173 6.70 3.92 -6.82
C ASN A 173 5.67 4.05 -5.69
N ASP A 174 4.42 3.62 -5.87
CA ASP A 174 3.42 3.64 -4.78
C ASP A 174 3.81 2.64 -3.68
N VAL A 175 3.23 2.84 -2.50
CA VAL A 175 3.57 2.05 -1.31
C VAL A 175 2.97 0.66 -1.44
N VAL A 176 3.82 -0.37 -1.35
CA VAL A 176 3.36 -1.76 -1.29
C VAL A 176 2.96 -2.07 0.15
N PHE A 177 1.65 -2.15 0.38
CA PHE A 177 1.10 -2.53 1.68
C PHE A 177 1.19 -4.05 1.87
N GLU A 178 1.70 -4.50 3.02
CA GLU A 178 1.90 -5.94 3.28
C GLU A 178 1.71 -6.33 4.75
N TRP A 179 1.66 -7.65 5.00
CA TRP A 179 1.77 -8.20 6.34
C TRP A 179 3.24 -8.23 6.75
N ILE A 180 3.56 -7.77 7.95
CA ILE A 180 4.93 -7.73 8.45
C ILE A 180 5.03 -8.62 9.69
N PRO A 181 5.72 -9.78 9.61
CA PRO A 181 5.91 -10.63 10.77
C PRO A 181 6.62 -9.87 11.89
N TYR A 182 6.11 -9.95 13.13
CA TYR A 182 6.66 -9.17 14.25
C TYR A 182 8.15 -9.40 14.52
N SER A 183 8.66 -10.60 14.20
CA SER A 183 10.09 -10.95 14.29
C SER A 183 11.02 -10.13 13.39
N GLN A 184 10.44 -9.38 12.43
CA GLN A 184 11.15 -8.47 11.55
C GLN A 184 11.58 -7.17 12.24
N PHE A 185 11.02 -6.87 13.42
CA PHE A 185 11.34 -5.66 14.16
C PHE A 185 12.44 -5.90 15.20
N ASN A 186 13.42 -5.00 15.20
CA ASN A 186 14.49 -4.91 16.19
C ASN A 186 14.46 -3.54 16.87
N GLU A 187 15.21 -3.39 17.97
CA GLU A 187 15.42 -2.10 18.65
C GLU A 187 14.11 -1.38 18.97
N ILE A 188 13.12 -2.14 19.45
CA ILE A 188 11.78 -1.65 19.71
C ILE A 188 11.80 -0.77 20.97
N ASN A 189 11.60 0.53 20.81
CA ASN A 189 11.63 1.50 21.90
C ASN A 189 10.30 2.25 21.98
N LYS A 190 9.74 2.37 23.19
CA LYS A 190 8.49 3.11 23.40
C LYS A 190 8.75 4.62 23.29
N ILE A 191 8.10 5.26 22.32
CA ILE A 191 8.19 6.72 22.10
C ILE A 191 7.10 7.44 22.90
N GLY A 192 5.93 6.83 23.02
CA GLY A 192 4.75 7.54 23.50
C GLY A 192 3.60 6.63 23.89
N LYS A 193 2.75 7.09 24.80
CA LYS A 193 1.51 6.39 25.16
C LYS A 193 0.47 7.38 25.64
N ASN A 194 -0.76 7.18 25.19
CA ASN A 194 -1.96 7.80 25.75
C ASN A 194 -3.01 6.71 26.08
N SER A 195 -4.24 7.11 26.38
CA SER A 195 -5.34 6.19 26.70
C SER A 195 -5.75 5.27 25.54
N PHE A 196 -5.58 5.71 24.29
CA PHE A 196 -6.05 5.00 23.08
C PHE A 196 -4.96 4.20 22.38
N MET A 197 -3.68 4.49 22.64
CA MET A 197 -2.59 3.97 21.83
C MET A 197 -1.24 4.02 22.54
N THR A 198 -0.38 3.07 22.19
CA THR A 198 1.06 3.15 22.44
C THR A 198 1.82 3.19 21.12
N VAL A 199 2.86 4.02 21.04
CA VAL A 199 3.69 4.20 19.85
C VAL A 199 5.12 3.80 20.17
N TYR A 200 5.72 2.99 19.31
CA TYR A 200 7.10 2.54 19.41
C TYR A 200 7.89 2.90 18.15
N SER A 201 9.18 3.19 18.27
CA SER A 201 10.13 3.14 17.15
C SER A 201 10.68 1.72 17.06
N ALA A 202 11.04 1.30 15.85
CA ALA A 202 11.71 0.04 15.60
C ALA A 202 12.52 0.11 14.31
N ILE A 203 13.47 -0.81 14.16
CA ILE A 203 14.15 -1.09 12.89
C ILE A 203 13.47 -2.30 12.25
N TRP A 204 12.92 -2.13 11.05
CA TRP A 204 12.43 -3.22 10.21
C TRP A 204 13.57 -3.80 9.38
N LYS A 205 14.00 -5.04 9.68
CA LYS A 205 15.12 -5.73 9.03
C LYS A 205 14.99 -5.79 7.52
N ASP A 206 13.91 -6.41 7.02
CA ASP A 206 13.70 -6.53 5.58
C ASP A 206 13.36 -5.17 4.96
N GLY A 207 12.59 -4.35 5.66
CA GLY A 207 12.15 -3.04 5.16
C GLY A 207 11.08 -3.13 4.06
N PRO A 208 10.51 -1.98 3.65
CA PRO A 208 9.47 -1.94 2.63
C PRO A 208 10.01 -2.30 1.25
N LEU A 209 9.13 -2.74 0.35
CA LEU A 209 9.48 -2.88 -1.07
C LEU A 209 9.55 -1.50 -1.73
N ARG A 210 10.60 -1.30 -2.52
CA ARG A 210 10.82 -0.11 -3.35
C ARG A 210 11.13 -0.54 -4.78
N TYR A 211 10.57 0.17 -5.75
CA TYR A 211 10.89 -0.03 -7.14
C TYR A 211 12.10 0.83 -7.55
N VAL A 212 13.15 0.18 -8.04
CA VAL A 212 14.36 0.81 -8.61
C VAL A 212 14.74 0.05 -9.89
N GLY A 213 13.89 0.15 -10.91
CA GLY A 213 13.99 -0.68 -12.12
C GLY A 213 13.51 -2.13 -11.93
N ASP A 214 13.62 -2.64 -10.70
CA ASP A 214 12.96 -3.85 -10.20
C ASP A 214 12.59 -3.65 -8.71
N TYR A 215 11.70 -4.49 -8.17
CA TYR A 215 11.33 -4.46 -6.76
C TYR A 215 12.45 -5.01 -5.88
N THR A 216 12.92 -4.18 -4.95
CA THR A 216 13.95 -4.51 -3.97
C THR A 216 13.52 -4.08 -2.58
N ARG A 217 14.19 -4.61 -1.55
CA ARG A 217 13.91 -4.35 -0.14
C ARG A 217 14.75 -3.18 0.38
N ASP A 218 14.11 -2.18 0.98
CA ASP A 218 14.78 -1.05 1.66
C ASP A 218 15.14 -1.43 3.10
N SER A 219 16.11 -2.34 3.25
CA SER A 219 16.42 -3.01 4.50
C SER A 219 16.90 -2.08 5.63
N ASN A 220 16.65 -2.51 6.87
CA ASN A 220 16.93 -1.78 8.12
C ASN A 220 16.24 -0.41 8.20
N LYS A 221 15.02 -0.32 7.67
CA LYS A 221 14.24 0.91 7.70
C LYS A 221 13.79 1.23 9.12
N GLU A 222 14.01 2.47 9.57
CA GLU A 222 13.36 2.96 10.78
C GLU A 222 11.87 3.16 10.53
N VAL A 223 11.05 2.57 11.39
CA VAL A 223 9.59 2.62 11.29
C VAL A 223 8.96 2.93 12.64
N VAL A 224 7.72 3.38 12.58
CA VAL A 224 6.87 3.58 13.75
C VAL A 224 5.84 2.47 13.83
N LEU A 225 5.75 1.85 15.00
CA LEU A 225 4.76 0.83 15.35
C LEU A 225 3.66 1.48 16.19
N LYS A 226 2.48 1.60 15.59
CA LYS A 226 1.28 2.20 16.19
C LYS A 226 0.39 1.08 16.74
N LEU A 227 0.43 0.87 18.07
CA LEU A 227 -0.36 -0.14 18.78
C LEU A 227 -1.63 0.50 19.34
N LEU A 228 -2.78 0.19 18.75
CA LEU A 228 -4.06 0.74 19.20
C LEU A 228 -4.67 -0.11 20.32
N HIS A 229 -5.05 0.53 21.41
CA HIS A 229 -5.72 -0.11 22.53
C HIS A 229 -7.23 -0.19 22.24
N ASN A 230 -7.74 -1.38 21.91
CA ASN A 230 -9.19 -1.62 21.82
C ASN A 230 -9.58 -2.96 22.48
N SER A 231 -10.74 -2.99 23.13
CA SER A 231 -11.22 -4.11 23.94
C SER A 231 -12.16 -5.08 23.21
N GLN A 232 -12.74 -4.71 22.07
CA GLN A 232 -13.67 -5.56 21.31
C GLN A 232 -13.44 -5.41 19.79
N ASN A 233 -13.09 -6.52 19.13
CA ASN A 233 -12.77 -6.69 17.71
C ASN A 233 -11.55 -5.91 17.18
N SER A 234 -10.35 -6.45 17.41
CA SER A 234 -9.08 -5.84 16.99
C SER A 234 -8.90 -5.73 15.47
N VAL A 235 -9.40 -6.70 14.69
CA VAL A 235 -9.13 -6.80 13.24
C VAL A 235 -9.95 -5.79 12.42
N GLU A 236 -11.27 -5.75 12.60
CA GLU A 236 -12.11 -4.78 11.86
C GLU A 236 -11.70 -3.34 12.19
N PHE A 237 -11.43 -3.07 13.47
CA PHE A 237 -10.97 -1.76 13.92
C PHE A 237 -9.64 -1.37 13.27
N ILE A 238 -8.65 -2.27 13.23
CA ILE A 238 -7.33 -1.95 12.62
C ILE A 238 -7.45 -1.73 11.11
N ILE A 239 -8.31 -2.49 10.43
CA ILE A 239 -8.57 -2.32 9.00
C ILE A 239 -9.24 -0.95 8.74
N ASN A 240 -10.24 -0.58 9.55
CA ASN A 240 -10.91 0.71 9.41
C ASN A 240 -9.97 1.89 9.71
N GLU A 241 -9.06 1.74 10.66
CA GLU A 241 -8.00 2.73 10.89
C GLU A 241 -7.03 2.78 9.70
N ALA A 242 -6.56 1.63 9.20
CA ALA A 242 -5.64 1.56 8.07
C ALA A 242 -6.22 2.16 6.78
N LYS A 243 -7.55 2.07 6.58
CA LYS A 243 -8.26 2.66 5.43
C LYS A 243 -8.15 4.19 5.37
N LYS A 244 -7.89 4.86 6.50
CA LYS A 244 -7.72 6.33 6.55
C LYS A 244 -6.42 6.78 5.86
N TYR A 245 -5.42 5.90 5.79
CA TYR A 245 -4.12 6.22 5.22
C TYR A 245 -4.12 6.11 3.70
N SER A 246 -3.51 7.10 3.05
CA SER A 246 -3.24 7.09 1.60
C SER A 246 -2.35 5.91 1.19
N THR A 247 -2.49 5.47 -0.06
CA THR A 247 -1.63 4.44 -0.69
C THR A 247 -0.51 5.03 -1.54
N LYS A 248 -0.45 6.36 -1.67
CA LYS A 248 0.54 7.05 -2.49
C LYS A 248 1.83 7.25 -1.72
N ASN A 249 2.96 7.10 -2.41
CA ASN A 249 4.28 7.34 -1.81
C ASN A 249 4.57 8.83 -1.54
N GLU A 250 3.80 9.73 -2.14
CA GLU A 250 3.93 11.16 -1.92
C GLU A 250 3.22 11.63 -0.63
N SER A 251 2.64 10.73 0.17
CA SER A 251 1.89 11.12 1.37
C SER A 251 2.78 11.32 2.60
N PHE A 252 2.41 12.28 3.46
CA PHE A 252 3.12 12.56 4.72
C PHE A 252 3.13 11.34 5.66
N HIS A 253 1.97 10.66 5.78
CA HIS A 253 1.82 9.40 6.49
C HIS A 253 1.79 8.23 5.51
N ILE A 254 2.92 7.52 5.42
CA ILE A 254 3.03 6.28 4.65
C ILE A 254 2.77 5.11 5.58
N LEU A 255 1.72 4.35 5.28
CA LEU A 255 1.41 3.12 5.97
C LEU A 255 1.95 1.92 5.16
N TYR A 256 2.98 1.27 5.69
CA TYR A 256 3.64 0.12 5.05
C TYR A 256 2.88 -1.18 5.23
N GLY A 257 2.18 -1.36 6.34
CA GLY A 257 1.57 -2.65 6.61
C GLY A 257 0.89 -2.79 7.96
N ILE A 258 0.44 -4.01 8.20
CA ILE A 258 -0.04 -4.48 9.50
C ILE A 258 0.91 -5.56 10.01
N SER A 259 1.16 -5.54 11.31
CA SER A 259 1.81 -6.60 12.06
C SER A 259 0.90 -7.03 13.21
N GLN A 260 1.22 -8.14 13.86
CA GLN A 260 0.60 -8.54 15.11
C GLN A 260 1.65 -8.93 16.13
N CYS A 261 1.55 -8.37 17.35
CA CYS A 261 2.38 -8.78 18.46
C CYS A 261 2.20 -10.27 18.75
N THR A 262 3.28 -11.04 18.78
CA THR A 262 3.22 -12.50 18.98
C THR A 262 2.58 -12.88 20.31
N ASP A 263 2.83 -12.07 21.33
CA ASP A 263 2.53 -12.37 22.73
C ASP A 263 1.12 -11.90 23.11
N THR A 264 0.74 -10.68 22.71
CA THR A 264 -0.54 -10.08 23.08
C THR A 264 -1.64 -10.30 22.05
N LYS A 265 -1.27 -10.71 20.81
CA LYS A 265 -2.16 -10.77 19.64
C LYS A 265 -2.75 -9.42 19.21
N ASP A 266 -2.24 -8.33 19.76
CA ASP A 266 -2.66 -6.99 19.34
C ASP A 266 -2.12 -6.68 17.95
N CYS A 267 -2.98 -6.10 17.11
CA CYS A 267 -2.59 -5.64 15.78
C CYS A 267 -1.87 -4.29 15.88
N ILE A 268 -0.88 -4.11 15.01
CA ILE A 268 0.04 -2.98 14.98
C ILE A 268 0.01 -2.43 13.56
N LEU A 269 -0.19 -1.12 13.43
CA LEU A 269 0.04 -0.42 12.16
C LEU A 269 1.52 -0.04 12.06
N VAL A 270 2.11 -0.30 10.90
CA VAL A 270 3.53 -0.03 10.63
C VAL A 270 3.62 1.09 9.61
N GLN A 271 4.23 2.21 9.99
CA GLN A 271 4.26 3.42 9.18
C GLN A 271 5.65 4.06 9.16
N ASN A 272 5.85 5.03 8.27
CA ASN A 272 7.07 5.83 8.23
C ASN A 272 7.29 6.61 9.54
N ASN A 273 8.53 7.05 9.77
CA ASN A 273 8.94 7.76 10.96
C ASN A 273 8.45 9.23 11.02
N SER A 274 7.41 9.60 10.27
CA SER A 274 6.83 10.96 10.31
C SER A 274 6.29 11.35 11.69
N ILE A 275 5.78 10.38 12.46
CA ILE A 275 5.33 10.60 13.84
C ILE A 275 6.50 10.87 14.79
N THR A 276 7.70 10.33 14.57
CA THR A 276 8.87 10.69 15.40
C THR A 276 9.43 12.06 15.04
N LEU A 277 9.20 12.50 13.81
CA LEU A 277 9.59 13.83 13.34
C LEU A 277 8.67 14.94 13.87
N THR A 278 7.42 14.63 14.22
CA THR A 278 6.44 15.57 14.76
C THR A 278 6.20 15.37 16.26
N ASN A 279 6.11 16.46 17.00
CA ASN A 279 5.70 16.39 18.40
C ASN A 279 4.17 16.16 18.44
N TRP A 280 3.73 14.92 18.63
CA TRP A 280 2.30 14.59 18.66
C TRP A 280 1.71 14.47 20.08
N ILE A 281 2.56 14.39 21.11
CA ILE A 281 2.12 14.32 22.51
C ILE A 281 2.18 15.71 23.13
N SER A 282 1.01 16.28 23.40
CA SER A 282 0.82 17.51 24.14
C SER A 282 0.68 17.28 25.65
N GLY A 283 0.36 16.05 26.05
CA GLY A 283 -0.07 15.71 27.41
C GLY A 283 -1.58 15.90 27.63
N ASN A 284 -2.32 16.29 26.60
CA ASN A 284 -3.78 16.35 26.58
C ASN A 284 -4.34 15.41 25.51
N GLU A 285 -5.08 14.40 25.93
CA GLU A 285 -5.56 13.34 25.03
C GLU A 285 -6.42 13.85 23.87
N LYS A 286 -7.26 14.88 24.10
CA LYS A 286 -8.11 15.45 23.04
C LYS A 286 -7.28 16.18 21.99
N ILE A 287 -6.25 16.92 22.43
CA ILE A 287 -5.33 17.61 21.52
C ILE A 287 -4.51 16.60 20.74
N ASP A 288 -4.04 15.51 21.37
CA ASP A 288 -3.26 14.47 20.71
C ASP A 288 -4.08 13.73 19.63
N VAL A 289 -5.37 13.49 19.89
CA VAL A 289 -6.32 12.94 18.89
C VAL A 289 -6.53 13.92 17.75
N PHE A 290 -6.79 15.20 18.06
CA PHE A 290 -7.00 16.23 17.05
C PHE A 290 -5.77 16.41 16.15
N ILE A 291 -4.55 16.43 16.71
CA ILE A 291 -3.31 16.50 15.93
C ILE A 291 -3.23 15.33 14.94
N GLN A 292 -3.55 14.11 15.37
CA GLN A 292 -3.56 12.94 14.48
C GLN A 292 -4.60 13.05 13.37
N GLU A 293 -5.81 13.56 13.68
CA GLU A 293 -6.85 13.79 12.67
C GLU A 293 -6.37 14.79 11.62
N MET A 294 -5.86 15.95 12.05
CA MET A 294 -5.28 16.96 11.15
C MET A 294 -4.12 16.40 10.32
N GLN A 295 -3.28 15.58 10.92
CA GLN A 295 -2.15 14.91 10.28
C GLN A 295 -2.55 13.89 9.21
N LEU A 296 -3.74 13.28 9.32
CA LEU A 296 -4.29 12.37 8.31
C LEU A 296 -4.91 13.12 7.12
N GLU A 297 -5.28 14.39 7.30
CA GLU A 297 -5.79 15.25 6.22
C GLU A 297 -4.68 15.74 5.27
N ILE A 298 -3.41 15.62 5.69
CA ILE A 298 -2.23 16.00 4.91
C ILE A 298 -2.04 15.01 3.75
N LYS A 299 -2.27 15.48 2.53
CA LYS A 299 -2.27 14.62 1.33
C LYS A 299 -0.91 14.55 0.64
N ASP A 300 -0.14 15.63 0.72
CA ASP A 300 1.15 15.80 0.05
C ASP A 300 2.26 15.99 1.09
N HIS A 301 3.43 15.41 0.85
CA HIS A 301 4.58 15.57 1.72
C HIS A 301 5.16 16.99 1.74
N HIS A 302 4.81 17.84 0.76
CA HIS A 302 5.16 19.26 0.75
C HIS A 302 4.23 20.14 1.59
N ASP A 303 3.09 19.63 2.03
CA ASP A 303 2.16 20.35 2.90
C ASP A 303 2.78 20.56 4.29
N VAL A 304 2.33 21.61 4.99
CA VAL A 304 2.83 21.93 6.33
C VAL A 304 2.38 20.86 7.32
N ALA A 305 3.34 20.24 8.01
CA ALA A 305 3.07 19.26 9.06
C ALA A 305 2.35 19.93 10.24
N PHE A 306 1.17 19.43 10.59
CA PHE A 306 0.47 19.85 11.80
C PHE A 306 1.07 19.14 13.02
N GLU A 307 1.46 19.89 14.06
CA GLU A 307 2.10 19.32 15.26
C GLU A 307 1.91 20.18 16.51
N TRP A 308 2.11 19.57 17.68
CA TRP A 308 2.19 20.29 18.94
C TRP A 308 3.56 20.96 19.08
N ILE A 309 3.58 22.26 19.40
CA ILE A 309 4.83 22.98 19.63
C ILE A 309 4.90 23.40 21.09
N PRO A 310 5.78 22.79 21.90
CA PRO A 310 5.96 23.21 23.29
C PRO A 310 6.37 24.68 23.35
N TYR A 311 5.78 25.46 24.25
CA TYR A 311 6.05 26.91 24.35
C TYR A 311 7.55 27.25 24.50
N SER A 312 8.32 26.35 25.13
CA SER A 312 9.79 26.45 25.25
C SER A 312 10.56 26.52 23.91
N GLN A 313 9.92 26.18 22.80
CA GLN A 313 10.46 26.25 21.44
C GLN A 313 10.41 27.66 20.84
N PHE A 314 9.75 28.62 21.50
CA PHE A 314 9.66 29.99 21.03
C PHE A 314 10.65 30.90 21.76
N ASN A 315 11.32 31.76 21.01
CA ASN A 315 12.24 32.81 21.46
C ASN A 315 11.73 34.18 21.00
N GLU A 316 12.29 35.23 21.60
CA GLU A 316 12.07 36.63 21.16
C GLU A 316 10.60 37.03 21.03
N ILE A 317 9.76 36.51 21.94
CA ILE A 317 8.32 36.71 21.90
C ILE A 317 7.99 38.19 22.18
N LYS A 318 7.30 38.83 21.25
CA LYS A 318 6.91 40.25 21.32
C LYS A 318 5.44 40.40 20.99
N GLU A 319 4.68 41.09 21.84
CA GLU A 319 3.29 41.43 21.55
C GLU A 319 3.20 42.38 20.35
N THR A 320 2.39 42.03 19.36
CA THR A 320 2.21 42.81 18.12
C THR A 320 0.81 43.41 18.01
N ASP A 321 -0.20 42.73 18.56
CA ASP A 321 -1.58 43.21 18.58
C ASP A 321 -2.33 42.56 19.75
N LYS A 322 -3.34 43.27 20.26
CA LYS A 322 -4.17 42.80 21.37
C LYS A 322 -5.56 43.39 21.31
N ASN A 323 -6.55 42.52 21.36
CA ASN A 323 -7.95 42.89 21.52
C ASN A 323 -8.55 42.22 22.76
N SER A 324 -9.87 42.37 22.97
CA SER A 324 -10.56 41.84 24.15
C SER A 324 -10.51 40.31 24.28
N SER A 325 -10.25 39.58 23.19
CA SER A 325 -10.38 38.13 23.12
C SER A 325 -9.08 37.41 22.74
N ILE A 326 -8.17 38.09 22.03
CA ILE A 326 -6.95 37.52 21.45
C ILE A 326 -5.77 38.48 21.66
N THR A 327 -4.64 37.93 22.09
CA THR A 327 -3.32 38.57 21.94
C THR A 327 -2.55 37.88 20.82
N VAL A 328 -1.97 38.67 19.91
CA VAL A 328 -1.08 38.19 18.86
C VAL A 328 0.34 38.62 19.20
N ASN A 329 1.26 37.65 19.21
CA ASN A 329 2.69 37.89 19.42
C ASN A 329 3.47 37.45 18.17
N SER A 330 4.56 38.13 17.84
CA SER A 330 5.61 37.55 16.98
C SER A 330 6.59 36.77 17.83
N ALA A 331 7.13 35.69 17.28
CA ALA A 331 8.13 34.86 17.95
C ALA A 331 9.03 34.17 16.92
N ILE A 332 10.22 33.75 17.37
CA ILE A 332 11.11 32.88 16.60
C ILE A 332 10.91 31.44 17.08
N TRP A 333 10.47 30.55 16.19
CA TRP A 333 10.40 29.12 16.45
C TRP A 333 11.78 28.48 16.22
N LYS A 334 12.43 28.05 17.31
CA LYS A 334 13.81 27.51 17.32
C LYS A 334 14.02 26.41 16.30
N ASN A 335 13.22 25.35 16.39
CA ASN A 335 13.32 24.21 15.48
C ASN A 335 12.59 24.48 14.16
N GLY A 336 11.59 25.35 14.15
CA GLY A 336 10.82 25.68 12.95
C GLY A 336 10.01 24.53 12.37
N PRO A 337 9.25 24.77 11.29
CA PRO A 337 8.39 23.77 10.68
C PRO A 337 9.19 22.67 9.99
N LEU A 338 8.58 21.49 9.83
CA LEU A 338 9.08 20.47 8.93
C LEU A 338 8.77 20.84 7.48
N TYR A 339 9.70 20.52 6.58
CA TYR A 339 9.49 20.54 5.14
C TYR A 339 10.18 19.33 4.51
N TRP A 340 9.67 18.88 3.36
CA TRP A 340 10.26 17.76 2.65
C TRP A 340 11.48 18.19 1.82
N ASN A 341 12.60 17.51 2.02
CA ASN A 341 13.81 17.68 1.21
C ASN A 341 13.83 16.68 0.06
N ILE A 342 13.56 17.17 -1.16
CA ILE A 342 13.54 16.36 -2.39
C ILE A 342 14.88 15.66 -2.65
N ARG A 343 16.02 16.26 -2.26
CA ARG A 343 17.35 15.67 -2.55
C ARG A 343 17.67 14.48 -1.66
N HIS A 344 17.19 14.49 -0.43
CA HIS A 344 17.48 13.47 0.57
C HIS A 344 16.29 12.53 0.82
N GLU A 345 15.14 12.80 0.20
CA GLU A 345 13.89 12.04 0.38
C GLU A 345 13.51 11.91 1.86
N GLU A 346 13.70 12.98 2.62
CA GLU A 346 13.47 13.03 4.07
C GLU A 346 12.92 14.39 4.52
N TYR A 347 12.28 14.42 5.68
CA TYR A 347 11.83 15.67 6.30
C TYR A 347 12.97 16.34 7.07
N ILE A 348 13.12 17.64 6.85
CA ILE A 348 14.10 18.48 7.55
C ILE A 348 13.36 19.66 8.18
N ARG A 349 13.91 20.17 9.27
CA ARG A 349 13.43 21.35 9.99
C ARG A 349 13.96 22.63 9.34
N ASP A 350 13.12 23.67 9.22
CA ASP A 350 13.51 25.03 8.81
C ASP A 350 13.69 25.93 10.05
N PRO A 351 14.85 25.89 10.73
CA PRO A 351 15.02 26.50 12.05
C PRO A 351 14.93 28.02 12.04
N ASN A 352 14.64 28.58 13.22
CA ASN A 352 14.54 30.02 13.47
C ASN A 352 13.52 30.74 12.59
N LYS A 353 12.40 30.07 12.30
CA LYS A 353 11.30 30.67 11.53
C LYS A 353 10.54 31.70 12.37
N GLU A 354 10.33 32.89 11.81
CA GLU A 354 9.43 33.87 12.41
C GLU A 354 7.97 33.42 12.25
N VAL A 355 7.23 33.43 13.36
CA VAL A 355 5.83 32.97 13.42
C VAL A 355 4.98 33.93 14.24
N ALA A 356 3.67 33.94 13.97
CA ALA A 356 2.69 34.63 14.78
C ALA A 356 2.00 33.65 15.74
N LEU A 357 2.03 33.95 17.03
CA LEU A 357 1.37 33.20 18.09
C LEU A 357 0.06 33.90 18.46
N LYS A 358 -1.07 33.22 18.29
CA LYS A 358 -2.38 33.71 18.74
C LYS A 358 -2.73 33.08 20.09
N CYS A 359 -2.88 33.91 21.12
CA CYS A 359 -3.28 33.50 22.47
C CYS A 359 -4.74 33.91 22.72
N LEU A 360 -5.62 32.95 22.96
CA LEU A 360 -7.05 33.19 23.19
C LEU A 360 -7.35 33.33 24.69
N HIS A 361 -7.82 34.50 25.13
CA HIS A 361 -7.95 34.87 26.55
C HIS A 361 -9.05 34.12 27.33
N ASN A 362 -10.05 33.57 26.63
CA ASN A 362 -11.19 32.88 27.25
C ASN A 362 -11.18 31.36 27.02
N SER A 363 -10.11 30.81 26.43
CA SER A 363 -9.96 29.37 26.20
C SER A 363 -9.44 28.65 27.47
N GLN A 364 -10.18 28.74 28.57
CA GLN A 364 -9.83 27.97 29.78
C GLN A 364 -10.12 26.47 29.62
N ASN A 365 -10.86 26.09 28.58
CA ASN A 365 -11.17 24.72 28.25
C ASN A 365 -10.59 24.37 26.87
N PRO A 366 -9.70 23.37 26.74
CA PRO A 366 -9.22 22.89 25.44
C PRO A 366 -10.36 22.44 24.51
N GLU A 367 -11.56 22.19 25.04
CA GLU A 367 -12.77 21.92 24.24
C GLU A 367 -13.19 23.06 23.32
N SER A 368 -13.00 24.33 23.68
CA SER A 368 -13.38 25.45 22.80
C SER A 368 -12.37 25.68 21.67
N LEU A 369 -11.13 25.22 21.84
CA LEU A 369 -10.04 25.40 20.88
C LEU A 369 -10.16 24.49 19.66
N VAL A 370 -10.58 23.24 19.85
CA VAL A 370 -10.76 22.27 18.75
C VAL A 370 -11.95 22.64 17.84
N SER A 371 -12.95 23.36 18.34
CA SER A 371 -14.10 23.82 17.55
C SER A 371 -13.88 25.11 16.76
N GLU A 372 -12.79 25.83 17.03
CA GLU A 372 -12.48 27.13 16.42
C GLU A 372 -11.39 27.08 15.34
N VAL A 373 -10.75 25.92 15.16
CA VAL A 373 -9.71 25.62 14.14
C VAL A 373 -10.30 24.67 13.12
#